data_AF-A0AB73C1G8-F1
#
_entry.id   AF-A0AB73C1G8-F1
#
_cell.length_a   1.000
_cell.length_b   1.000
_cell.length_c   1.000
_cell.angle_alpha   90.00
_cell.angle_beta   90.00
_cell.angle_gamma   90.00
#
_symmetry.space_group_name_H-M   'P 1'
#
loop_
_entity.id
_entity.type
_entity.pdbx_description
1 polymer ?
#
loop_
_entity_poly.entity_id
_entity_poly.type
_entity_poly.pdbx_seq_one_letter_code
_entity_poly.pdbx_strand_id
1 'polypeptide(L)'
;MSIVGPRPEVPKYVALYTEKQKEILKVKAGITDYASIYFSKENELLEGKENPEQYYIHEIMPKKIKLNKKYIQEISLMTDIKIIILTIFKILK
;
A
#
# COMPACT_ATOMS: atom_id res chain seq x y z
N MET A 1 -7.26 7.76 -11.66
CA MET A 1 -6.98 6.49 -10.94
C MET A 1 -6.80 5.34 -11.93
N SER A 2 -6.05 4.31 -11.54
CA SER A 2 -5.76 3.05 -12.26
C SER A 2 -6.47 1.89 -11.55
N ILE A 3 -6.54 0.70 -12.17
CA ILE A 3 -6.98 -0.52 -11.50
C ILE A 3 -5.91 -0.98 -10.51
N VAL A 4 -4.67 -1.09 -11.00
CA VAL A 4 -3.49 -1.48 -10.21
C VAL A 4 -2.61 -0.25 -10.01
N GLY A 5 -2.13 -0.07 -8.78
CA GLY A 5 -1.23 1.01 -8.41
C GLY A 5 -1.32 1.39 -6.95
N PRO A 6 -0.34 2.14 -6.41
CA PRO A 6 -0.30 2.52 -5.01
C PRO A 6 -1.61 3.15 -4.54
N ARG A 7 -2.17 2.66 -3.44
CA ARG A 7 -3.36 3.28 -2.85
C ARG A 7 -3.03 4.71 -2.40
N PRO A 8 -3.88 5.72 -2.67
CA PRO A 8 -3.62 7.08 -2.22
C PRO A 8 -3.65 7.12 -0.68
N GLU A 9 -2.62 7.74 -0.11
CA GLU A 9 -2.47 7.86 1.34
C GLU A 9 -3.08 9.16 1.85
N VAL A 10 -3.49 9.18 3.12
CA VAL A 10 -4.07 10.38 3.76
C VAL A 10 -3.01 11.50 3.82
N PRO A 11 -3.36 12.76 3.47
CA PRO A 11 -2.40 13.87 3.45
C PRO A 11 -1.56 14.03 4.72
N LYS A 12 -2.14 13.76 5.90
CA LYS A 12 -1.42 13.83 7.18
C LYS A 12 -0.22 12.87 7.26
N TYR A 13 -0.33 11.67 6.68
CA TYR A 13 0.76 10.69 6.66
C TYR A 13 1.74 10.98 5.54
N VAL A 14 1.24 11.47 4.39
CA VAL A 14 2.10 11.93 3.29
C VAL A 14 3.02 13.07 3.73
N ALA A 15 2.57 13.94 4.62
CA ALA A 15 3.40 14.99 5.20
C ALA A 15 4.62 14.46 5.98
N LEU A 16 4.56 13.21 6.47
CA LEU A 16 5.66 12.55 7.18
C LEU A 16 6.66 11.87 6.25
N TYR A 17 6.41 11.86 4.94
CA TYR A 17 7.27 11.19 3.98
C TYR A 17 8.55 11.99 3.72
N THR A 18 9.66 11.28 3.70
CA THR A 18 10.92 11.78 3.11
C THR A 18 10.76 12.04 1.61
N GLU A 19 11.61 12.88 1.03
CA GLU A 19 11.59 13.18 -0.42
C GLU A 19 11.67 11.91 -1.29
N LYS A 20 12.50 10.93 -0.90
CA LYS A 20 12.60 9.64 -1.59
C LYS A 20 11.35 8.78 -1.45
N GLN A 21 10.52 9.00 -0.43
CA GLN A 21 9.26 8.28 -0.27
C GLN A 21 8.15 8.94 -1.09
N LYS A 22 8.18 10.27 -1.26
CA LYS A 22 7.24 11.01 -2.11
C LYS A 22 7.30 10.61 -3.59
N GLU A 23 8.37 9.97 -4.05
CA GLU A 23 8.45 9.39 -5.39
C GLU A 23 7.27 8.45 -5.71
N ILE A 24 6.71 7.77 -4.70
CA ILE A 24 5.56 6.87 -4.92
C ILE A 24 4.30 7.60 -5.37
N LEU A 25 4.21 8.91 -5.08
CA LEU A 25 3.07 9.76 -5.45
C LEU A 25 3.11 10.19 -6.92
N LYS A 26 4.24 9.97 -7.61
CA LYS A 26 4.39 10.29 -9.04
C LYS A 26 3.67 9.27 -9.94
N VAL A 27 3.32 8.11 -9.39
CA VAL A 27 2.63 7.05 -10.12
C VAL A 27 1.12 7.17 -9.91
N LYS A 28 0.34 6.84 -10.97
CA LYS A 28 -1.12 6.91 -10.94
C LYS A 28 -1.65 5.97 -9.85
N ALA A 29 -2.37 6.55 -8.89
CA ALA A 29 -2.96 5.79 -7.79
C ALA A 29 -3.93 4.70 -8.29
N GLY A 30 -3.93 3.55 -7.62
CA GLY A 30 -4.71 2.37 -7.99
C GLY A 30 -5.75 1.96 -6.95
N ILE A 31 -6.66 1.05 -7.36
CA ILE A 31 -7.65 0.43 -6.47
C ILE A 31 -6.98 -0.69 -5.64
N THR A 32 -6.09 -1.47 -6.27
CA THR A 32 -5.35 -2.55 -5.63
C THR A 32 -3.84 -2.47 -5.89
N ASP A 33 -3.05 -2.98 -4.96
CA ASP A 33 -1.59 -3.08 -5.01
C ASP A 33 -1.09 -4.15 -4.01
N TYR A 34 0.23 -4.36 -3.96
CA TYR A 34 0.84 -5.27 -2.98
C TYR A 34 0.53 -4.87 -1.53
N ALA A 35 0.49 -3.58 -1.22
CA ALA A 35 0.23 -3.08 0.12
C ALA A 35 -1.21 -3.40 0.58
N SER A 36 -2.19 -3.22 -0.29
CA SER A 36 -3.62 -3.47 -0.05
C SER A 36 -3.91 -4.95 0.14
N ILE A 37 -3.21 -5.83 -0.60
CA ILE A 37 -3.31 -7.28 -0.41
C ILE A 37 -2.68 -7.70 0.93
N TYR A 38 -1.48 -7.19 1.23
CA TYR A 38 -0.74 -7.55 2.45
C TYR A 38 -1.44 -7.04 3.71
N PHE A 39 -1.91 -5.79 3.70
CA PHE A 39 -2.60 -5.12 4.79
C PHE A 39 -4.13 -5.13 4.62
N SER A 40 -4.70 -6.18 4.02
CA SER A 40 -6.15 -6.27 3.78
C SER A 40 -6.99 -6.24 5.07
N LYS A 41 -6.39 -6.67 6.18
CA LYS A 41 -6.95 -6.72 7.54
C LYS A 41 -6.26 -5.72 8.47
N GLU A 42 -5.83 -4.58 7.93
CA GLU A 42 -5.12 -3.54 8.69
C GLU A 42 -5.84 -3.11 9.97
N ASN A 43 -7.16 -2.95 9.91
CA ASN A 43 -7.94 -2.57 11.08
C ASN A 43 -7.82 -3.58 12.22
N GLU A 44 -7.81 -4.89 11.90
CA GLU A 44 -7.60 -5.96 12.90
C GLU A 44 -6.19 -5.89 13.50
N LEU A 45 -5.18 -5.44 12.75
CA LEU A 45 -3.80 -5.27 13.25
C LEU A 45 -3.65 -4.07 14.20
N LEU A 46 -4.50 -3.06 14.01
CA LEU A 46 -4.53 -1.83 14.80
C LEU A 46 -5.43 -1.93 16.03
N GLU A 47 -6.41 -2.85 15.99
CA GLU A 47 -7.32 -3.10 17.09
C GLU A 47 -6.57 -3.57 18.36
N GLY A 48 -6.94 -3.02 19.51
CA GLY A 48 -6.31 -3.34 20.80
C GLY A 48 -4.91 -2.78 21.01
N LYS A 49 -4.35 -1.99 20.07
CA LYS A 49 -3.10 -1.26 20.30
C LYS A 49 -3.36 -0.04 21.17
N GLU A 50 -2.48 0.19 22.15
CA GLU A 50 -2.52 1.34 23.06
C GLU A 50 -2.39 2.67 22.30
N ASN A 51 -1.57 2.70 21.24
CA ASN A 51 -1.48 3.83 20.32
C ASN A 51 -1.47 3.37 18.85
N PRO A 52 -2.65 3.20 18.23
CA PRO A 52 -2.77 2.69 16.86
C PRO A 52 -2.11 3.59 15.81
N GLU A 53 -2.14 4.92 16.01
CA GLU A 53 -1.54 5.87 15.07
C GLU A 53 -0.02 5.79 15.09
N GLN A 54 0.59 5.72 16.27
CA GLN A 54 2.04 5.52 16.41
C GLN A 54 2.48 4.19 15.79
N TYR A 55 1.73 3.11 16.04
CA TYR A 55 1.99 1.81 15.43
C TYR A 55 1.87 1.87 13.90
N TYR A 56 0.85 2.56 13.38
CA TYR A 56 0.70 2.76 11.94
C TYR A 56 1.94 3.43 11.34
N ILE A 57 2.37 4.56 11.91
CA ILE A 57 3.48 5.38 11.40
C ILE A 57 4.81 4.61 11.45
N HIS A 58 5.07 3.86 12.52
CA HIS A 58 6.37 3.21 12.73
C HIS A 58 6.45 1.81 12.13
N GLU A 59 5.34 1.06 12.11
CA GLU A 59 5.35 -0.36 11.71
C GLU A 59 4.69 -0.64 10.36
N ILE A 60 3.57 0.01 10.07
CA ILE A 60 2.75 -0.29 8.89
C ILE A 60 3.17 0.56 7.69
N MET A 61 3.23 1.88 7.88
CA MET A 61 3.53 2.85 6.83
C MET A 61 4.87 2.57 6.13
N PRO A 62 5.99 2.27 6.82
CA PRO A 62 7.26 1.96 6.14
C PRO A 62 7.18 0.69 5.29
N LYS A 63 6.43 -0.32 5.76
CA LYS A 63 6.21 -1.58 5.02
C LYS A 63 5.33 -1.34 3.79
N LYS A 64 4.25 -0.56 3.91
CA LYS A 64 3.42 -0.12 2.78
C LYS A 64 4.26 0.59 1.73
N ILE A 65 5.08 1.56 2.13
CA ILE A 65 5.97 2.29 1.23
C ILE A 65 6.95 1.34 0.51
N LYS A 66 7.52 0.35 1.22
CA LYS A 66 8.41 -0.64 0.61
C LYS A 66 7.70 -1.47 -0.47
N LEU A 67 6.47 -1.90 -0.20
CA LEU A 67 5.64 -2.64 -1.16
C LEU A 67 5.27 -1.77 -2.37
N ASN A 68 4.96 -0.49 -2.15
CA ASN A 68 4.68 0.45 -3.22
C ASN A 68 5.90 0.70 -4.09
N LYS A 69 7.09 0.85 -3.49
CA LYS A 69 8.35 0.96 -4.24
C LYS A 69 8.65 -0.30 -5.06
N LYS A 70 8.40 -1.47 -4.50
CA LYS A 70 8.52 -2.74 -5.23
C LYS A 70 7.62 -2.76 -6.46
N TYR A 71 6.35 -2.39 -6.31
CA TYR A 71 5.44 -2.30 -7.45
C TYR A 71 6.00 -1.35 -8.52
N ILE A 72 6.46 -0.17 -8.12
CA ILE A 72 6.99 0.86 -9.04
C ILE A 72 8.21 0.34 -9.82
N GLN A 73 9.08 -0.46 -9.18
CA GLN A 73 10.25 -1.05 -9.82
C GLN A 73 9.89 -2.20 -10.79
N GLU A 74 8.75 -2.85 -10.59
CA GLU A 74 8.31 -4.04 -11.34
C GLU A 74 7.12 -3.74 -12.26
N ILE A 75 6.76 -2.46 -12.50
CA ILE A 75 5.58 -2.09 -13.29
C ILE A 75 5.63 -2.76 -14.66
N SER A 76 4.67 -3.63 -14.93
CA SER A 76 4.46 -4.28 -16.21
C SER A 76 3.03 -4.82 -16.29
N LEU A 77 2.53 -5.07 -17.50
CA LEU A 77 1.22 -5.69 -17.69
C LEU A 77 1.10 -7.04 -16.97
N MET A 78 2.19 -7.83 -16.95
CA MET A 78 2.22 -9.12 -16.24
C MET A 78 2.13 -8.94 -14.72
N THR A 79 2.80 -7.93 -14.18
CA THR A 79 2.74 -7.57 -12.75
C THR A 79 1.33 -7.15 -12.36
N ASP A 80 0.67 -6.35 -13.20
CA ASP A 80 -0.71 -5.91 -12.96
C ASP A 80 -1.69 -7.08 -12.96
N ILE A 81 -1.62 -7.97 -13.97
CA ILE A 81 -2.44 -9.20 -14.03
C ILE A 81 -2.21 -10.06 -12.77
N LYS A 82 -0.95 -10.24 -12.36
CA LYS A 82 -0.60 -10.99 -11.15
C LYS A 82 -1.24 -10.37 -9.91
N ILE A 83 -1.19 -9.06 -9.74
CA ILE A 83 -1.78 -8.37 -8.58
C ILE A 83 -3.31 -8.53 -8.59
N ILE A 84 -3.95 -8.42 -9.74
CA ILE A 84 -5.40 -8.64 -9.88
C ILE A 84 -5.78 -10.06 -9.43
N ILE A 85 -5.07 -11.07 -9.92
CA ILE A 85 -5.31 -12.48 -9.55
C ILE A 85 -5.09 -12.68 -8.04
N LEU A 86 -4.00 -12.16 -7.48
CA LEU A 86 -3.73 -12.23 -6.03
C LEU A 86 -4.83 -11.55 -5.21
N THR A 87 -5.36 -10.43 -5.70
CA THR A 87 -6.48 -9.71 -5.06
C THR A 87 -7.74 -10.58 -5.04
N ILE A 88 -8.08 -11.20 -6.16
CA ILE A 88 -9.25 -12.09 -6.27
C ILE A 88 -9.13 -13.25 -5.28
N PHE A 89 -7.98 -13.95 -5.26
CA PHE A 89 -7.75 -15.04 -4.31
C PHE A 89 -7.80 -14.60 -2.85
N LYS A 90 -7.38 -13.37 -2.56
CA LYS A 90 -7.42 -12.82 -1.19
C LYS A 90 -8.83 -12.49 -0.72
N ILE A 91 -9.74 -12.14 -1.63
CA ILE A 91 -11.15 -11.83 -1.33
C ILE A 91 -11.99 -13.10 -1.24
N LEU A 92 -11.71 -14.10 -2.07
CA LEU A 92 -12.45 -15.37 -2.09
C LEU A 92 -12.07 -16.34 -0.96
N LYS A 93 -10.99 -16.05 -0.22
CA LYS A 93 -10.50 -16.85 0.91
C LYS A 93 -10.77 -16.12 2.22
#